data_AF-A0A958VZ74-F1
#
_entry.id   AF-A0A958VZ74-F1
#
_cell.length_a   1.000
_cell.length_b   1.000
_cell.length_c   1.000
_cell.angle_alpha   90.00
_cell.angle_beta   90.00
_cell.angle_gamma   90.00
#
_symmetry.space_group_name_H-M   'P 1'
#
loop_
_entity.id
_entity.type
_entity.pdbx_description
1 polymer ?
#
loop_
_entity_poly.entity_id
_entity_poly.type
_entity_poly.pdbx_seq_one_letter_code
_entity_poly.pdbx_strand_id
1 'polypeptide(L)'
;MCVLTILISFQSLAQSIPTQTQIYVAQLHQSQSASVPPALREEKNANEIVESASQYFTDTLSRVRAKMYSLVSDAGSGSKDQNLRRQALSKLVNATHDSENLDLLLSNLSNFNRRDFNSSSIDTLISLLRRKPPYLDQLARLVGTLQINELKEDLRTLSGPSTKNQRIRWSALVALARMGDDEALQSMMRRVQRLPVNDDIVYEVFPDLVYTRQRQAIDYLIVELKSDEKKCTTADAEDETPVTCAYRIMEMLAPVIDKYPLQVDASGDIKTKDYNKSLNSVREWFAKNQDYKILE
;
A
#
# COMPACT_ATOMS: atom_id res chain seq x y z
N MET A 1 59.09 14.96 30.92
CA MET A 1 58.08 13.89 30.92
C MET A 1 57.10 14.15 29.78
N CYS A 2 57.23 13.42 28.67
CA CYS A 2 56.32 13.50 27.53
C CYS A 2 55.28 12.39 27.70
N VAL A 3 54.01 12.76 27.92
CA VAL A 3 52.91 11.80 28.04
C VAL A 3 52.37 11.54 26.64
N LEU A 4 52.66 10.36 26.11
CA LEU A 4 52.18 9.87 24.82
C LEU A 4 50.73 9.39 24.99
N THR A 5 49.76 10.16 24.54
CA THR A 5 48.34 9.78 24.55
C THR A 5 48.06 8.89 23.34
N ILE A 6 47.87 7.59 23.57
CA ILE A 6 47.46 6.63 22.53
C ILE A 6 45.95 6.78 22.31
N LEU A 7 45.58 7.40 21.18
CA LEU A 7 44.20 7.40 20.67
C LEU A 7 43.89 6.02 20.08
N ILE A 8 43.24 5.16 20.86
CA ILE A 8 42.70 3.89 20.35
C ILE A 8 41.42 4.23 19.58
N SER A 9 41.52 4.27 18.26
CA SER A 9 40.36 4.33 17.37
C SER A 9 39.68 2.96 17.39
N PHE A 10 38.58 2.82 18.13
CA PHE A 10 37.69 1.67 17.97
C PHE A 10 37.02 1.78 16.61
N GLN A 11 37.65 1.19 15.58
CA GLN A 11 36.93 0.83 14.36
C GLN A 11 35.94 -0.26 14.76
N SER A 12 34.67 0.10 14.95
CA SER A 12 33.60 -0.89 15.02
C SER A 12 33.62 -1.67 13.70
N LEU A 13 34.13 -2.90 13.74
CA LEU A 13 34.05 -3.80 12.60
C LEU A 13 32.56 -3.97 12.28
N ALA A 14 32.12 -3.47 11.13
CA ALA A 14 30.76 -3.61 10.67
C ALA A 14 30.44 -5.11 10.59
N GLN A 15 29.51 -5.58 11.43
CA GLN A 15 29.08 -6.98 11.42
C GLN A 15 28.37 -7.29 10.10
N SER A 16 28.56 -8.49 9.56
CA SER A 16 27.88 -8.93 8.34
C SER A 16 26.36 -8.92 8.51
N ILE A 17 25.64 -8.73 7.39
CA ILE A 17 24.18 -8.66 7.41
C ILE A 17 23.53 -9.93 7.95
N PRO A 18 23.96 -11.16 7.59
CA PRO A 18 23.44 -12.37 8.21
C PRO A 18 23.60 -12.39 9.73
N THR A 19 24.74 -11.95 10.25
CA THR A 19 24.99 -11.86 11.71
C THR A 19 24.03 -10.87 12.37
N GLN A 20 23.81 -9.71 11.76
CA GLN A 20 22.88 -8.71 12.29
C GLN A 20 21.43 -9.20 12.24
N THR A 21 21.03 -9.91 11.18
CA THR A 21 19.71 -10.55 11.11
C THR A 21 19.55 -11.58 12.22
N GLN A 22 20.53 -12.44 12.45
CA GLN A 22 20.49 -13.44 13.53
C GLN A 22 20.37 -12.79 14.91
N ILE A 23 21.16 -11.75 15.18
CA ILE A 23 21.08 -10.99 16.44
C ILE A 23 19.68 -10.39 16.61
N TYR A 24 19.14 -9.77 15.55
CA TYR A 24 17.81 -9.18 15.59
C TYR A 24 16.71 -10.23 15.84
N VAL A 25 16.79 -11.39 15.21
CA VAL A 25 15.86 -12.51 15.46
C VAL A 25 15.99 -13.01 16.90
N ALA A 26 17.20 -13.18 17.42
CA ALA A 26 17.40 -13.58 18.82
C ALA A 26 16.78 -12.57 19.80
N GLN A 27 16.86 -11.26 19.52
CA GLN A 27 16.21 -10.22 20.32
C GLN A 27 14.67 -10.29 20.22
N LEU A 28 14.12 -10.59 19.04
CA LEU A 28 12.69 -10.81 18.85
C LEU A 28 12.20 -12.09 19.54
N HIS A 29 13.06 -13.08 19.76
CA HIS A 29 12.71 -14.25 20.58
C HIS A 29 12.61 -13.89 22.07
N GLN A 30 13.48 -13.00 22.55
CA GLN A 30 13.53 -12.58 23.96
C GLN A 30 12.53 -11.47 24.30
N SER A 31 12.14 -10.62 23.35
CA SER A 31 11.36 -9.40 23.59
C SER A 31 10.31 -9.14 22.51
N GLN A 32 9.26 -8.37 22.83
CA GLN A 32 8.25 -7.94 21.84
C GLN A 32 8.67 -6.70 21.03
N SER A 33 9.67 -5.94 21.48
CA SER A 33 9.95 -4.57 20.99
C SER A 33 11.40 -4.35 20.52
N ALA A 34 12.03 -5.35 19.89
CA ALA A 34 13.36 -5.16 19.31
C ALA A 34 13.33 -4.15 18.15
N SER A 35 14.21 -3.15 18.18
CA SER A 35 14.40 -2.20 17.08
C SER A 35 15.17 -2.84 15.95
N VAL A 36 14.77 -2.54 14.70
CA VAL A 36 15.48 -3.02 13.51
C VAL A 36 16.86 -2.34 13.45
N PRO A 37 17.97 -3.11 13.41
CA PRO A 37 19.31 -2.55 13.24
C PRO A 37 19.40 -1.64 12.00
N PRO A 38 20.06 -0.47 12.07
CA PRO A 38 20.16 0.46 10.94
C PRO A 38 20.68 -0.18 9.65
N ALA A 39 21.65 -1.09 9.73
CA ALA A 39 22.21 -1.74 8.55
C ALA A 39 21.18 -2.61 7.80
N LEU A 40 20.15 -3.12 8.49
CA LEU A 40 19.04 -3.88 7.88
C LEU A 40 18.00 -2.97 7.20
N ARG A 41 18.27 -1.65 7.10
CA ARG A 41 17.46 -0.67 6.36
C ARG A 41 18.20 -0.02 5.19
N GLU A 42 19.50 -0.31 5.03
CA GLU A 42 20.32 0.33 4.02
C GLU A 42 20.17 -0.36 2.65
N GLU A 43 19.85 0.40 1.60
CA GLU A 43 19.64 -0.11 0.23
C GLU A 43 20.83 -0.93 -0.28
N LYS A 44 22.07 -0.54 0.03
CA LYS A 44 23.29 -1.26 -0.39
C LYS A 44 23.35 -2.71 0.15
N ASN A 45 22.60 -3.02 1.21
CA ASN A 45 22.56 -4.34 1.85
C ASN A 45 21.34 -5.16 1.41
N ALA A 46 20.48 -4.64 0.52
CA ALA A 46 19.18 -5.22 0.21
C ALA A 46 19.24 -6.70 -0.22
N ASN A 47 20.23 -7.09 -1.03
CA ASN A 47 20.38 -8.48 -1.46
C ASN A 47 20.69 -9.43 -0.29
N GLU A 48 21.64 -9.04 0.58
CA GLU A 48 21.96 -9.84 1.77
C GLU A 48 20.79 -9.89 2.75
N ILE A 49 20.04 -8.80 2.91
CA ILE A 49 18.83 -8.74 3.74
C ILE A 49 17.77 -9.73 3.23
N VAL A 50 17.50 -9.71 1.91
CA VAL A 50 16.50 -10.60 1.30
C VAL A 50 16.87 -12.07 1.53
N GLU A 51 18.14 -12.43 1.36
CA GLU A 51 18.60 -13.79 1.60
C GLU A 51 18.56 -14.19 3.07
N SER A 52 19.16 -13.41 3.97
CA SER A 52 19.25 -13.76 5.39
C SER A 52 17.88 -13.76 6.08
N ALA A 53 17.03 -12.77 5.84
CA ALA A 53 15.72 -12.67 6.48
C ALA A 53 14.77 -13.78 6.02
N SER A 54 14.87 -14.21 4.76
CA SER A 54 13.99 -15.26 4.20
C SER A 54 14.16 -16.64 4.84
N GLN A 55 15.32 -16.90 5.47
CA GLN A 55 15.57 -18.15 6.20
C GLN A 55 14.66 -18.30 7.43
N TYR A 56 14.13 -17.18 7.93
CA TYR A 56 13.28 -17.13 9.11
C TYR A 56 11.78 -17.07 8.77
N PHE A 57 11.39 -17.30 7.50
CA PHE A 57 9.99 -17.38 7.08
C PHE A 57 9.26 -18.62 7.63
N THR A 58 10.00 -19.56 8.21
CA THR A 58 9.45 -20.74 8.90
C THR A 58 9.73 -20.71 10.40
N ASP A 59 10.13 -19.55 10.96
CA ASP A 59 10.35 -19.41 12.40
C ASP A 59 9.07 -19.75 13.18
N THR A 60 9.21 -20.39 14.34
CA THR A 60 8.08 -20.79 15.18
C THR A 60 7.23 -19.62 15.69
N LEU A 61 7.81 -18.43 15.83
CA LEU A 61 7.11 -17.26 16.37
C LEU A 61 6.54 -16.40 15.24
N SER A 62 5.22 -16.23 15.22
CA SER A 62 4.52 -15.38 14.24
C SER A 62 5.15 -13.98 14.08
N ARG A 63 5.47 -13.34 15.21
CA ARG A 63 6.07 -12.00 15.24
C ARG A 63 7.43 -11.92 14.54
N VAL A 64 8.23 -13.00 14.60
CA VAL A 64 9.53 -13.06 13.91
C VAL A 64 9.27 -13.11 12.43
N ARG A 65 8.40 -14.04 11.98
CA ARG A 65 8.03 -14.16 10.57
C ARG A 65 7.49 -12.83 10.01
N ALA A 66 6.59 -12.18 10.73
CA ALA A 66 6.05 -10.88 10.37
C ALA A 66 7.15 -9.82 10.14
N LYS A 67 8.11 -9.68 11.06
CA LYS A 67 9.24 -8.75 10.91
C LYS A 67 10.14 -9.10 9.72
N MET A 68 10.35 -10.38 9.46
CA MET A 68 11.16 -10.84 8.33
C MET A 68 10.45 -10.57 7.00
N TYR A 69 9.12 -10.75 6.92
CA TYR A 69 8.34 -10.38 5.75
C TYR A 69 8.47 -8.88 5.45
N SER A 70 8.35 -8.01 6.46
CA SER A 70 8.54 -6.58 6.28
C SER A 70 9.96 -6.23 5.82
N LEU A 71 11.00 -6.81 6.42
CA LEU A 71 12.39 -6.56 5.96
C LEU A 71 12.62 -6.96 4.50
N VAL A 72 12.12 -8.14 4.10
CA VAL A 72 12.22 -8.59 2.70
C VAL A 72 11.39 -7.69 1.78
N SER A 73 10.22 -7.25 2.22
CA SER A 73 9.39 -6.31 1.47
C SER A 73 10.11 -4.98 1.27
N ASP A 74 10.58 -4.33 2.35
CA ASP A 74 11.22 -3.02 2.29
C ASP A 74 12.50 -3.04 1.43
N ALA A 75 13.34 -4.07 1.61
CA ALA A 75 14.54 -4.27 0.80
C ALA A 75 14.21 -4.55 -0.68
N GLY A 76 13.14 -5.30 -0.93
CA GLY A 76 12.67 -5.66 -2.25
C GLY A 76 12.02 -4.48 -2.99
N SER A 77 10.91 -3.95 -2.48
CA SER A 77 10.10 -2.94 -3.17
C SER A 77 10.85 -1.62 -3.40
N GLY A 78 11.78 -1.26 -2.51
CA GLY A 78 12.62 -0.06 -2.64
C GLY A 78 13.79 -0.19 -3.61
N SER A 79 14.13 -1.41 -4.05
CA SER A 79 15.33 -1.65 -4.85
C SER A 79 15.19 -1.19 -6.31
N LYS A 80 16.25 -0.56 -6.82
CA LYS A 80 16.38 -0.23 -8.26
C LYS A 80 16.63 -1.47 -9.12
N ASP A 81 17.16 -2.55 -8.54
CA ASP A 81 17.43 -3.81 -9.24
C ASP A 81 16.15 -4.66 -9.37
N GLN A 82 15.67 -4.80 -10.60
CA GLN A 82 14.49 -5.61 -10.92
C GLN A 82 14.63 -7.08 -10.52
N ASN A 83 15.83 -7.67 -10.62
CA ASN A 83 16.02 -9.07 -10.26
C ASN A 83 15.83 -9.27 -8.75
N LEU A 84 16.40 -8.37 -7.94
CA LEU A 84 16.22 -8.37 -6.50
C LEU A 84 14.74 -8.18 -6.11
N ARG A 85 14.02 -7.26 -6.78
CA ARG A 85 12.58 -7.09 -6.54
C ARG A 85 11.80 -8.37 -6.78
N ARG A 86 12.06 -9.04 -7.91
CA ARG A 86 11.42 -10.31 -8.28
C ARG A 86 11.75 -11.44 -7.32
N GLN A 87 12.98 -11.50 -6.83
CA GLN A 87 13.42 -12.48 -5.84
C GLN A 87 12.72 -12.29 -4.49
N ALA A 88 12.69 -11.06 -3.97
CA ALA A 88 11.96 -10.72 -2.75
C ALA A 88 10.47 -11.05 -2.86
N LEU A 89 9.84 -10.63 -3.98
CA LEU A 89 8.45 -10.92 -4.28
C LEU A 89 8.17 -12.42 -4.33
N SER A 90 8.99 -13.21 -5.01
CA SER A 90 8.80 -14.66 -5.10
C SER A 90 8.85 -15.33 -3.72
N LYS A 91 9.78 -14.91 -2.86
CA LYS A 91 9.85 -15.39 -1.46
C LYS A 91 8.58 -15.04 -0.68
N LEU A 92 8.09 -13.80 -0.80
CA LEU A 92 6.85 -13.35 -0.14
C LEU A 92 5.60 -14.08 -0.65
N VAL A 93 5.46 -14.24 -1.97
CA VAL A 93 4.34 -14.98 -2.58
C VAL A 93 4.33 -16.43 -2.12
N ASN A 94 5.48 -17.10 -2.08
CA ASN A 94 5.57 -18.48 -1.58
C ASN A 94 5.16 -18.58 -0.10
N ALA A 95 5.50 -17.58 0.71
CA ALA A 95 5.09 -17.52 2.12
C ALA A 95 3.57 -17.40 2.32
N THR A 96 2.77 -17.08 1.29
CA THR A 96 1.31 -16.95 1.43
C THR A 96 0.57 -18.27 1.62
N HIS A 97 1.18 -19.43 1.31
CA HIS A 97 0.45 -20.70 1.22
C HIS A 97 -0.19 -21.16 2.54
N ASP A 98 0.45 -20.90 3.69
CA ASP A 98 0.04 -21.36 5.03
C ASP A 98 0.42 -20.37 6.15
N SER A 99 0.47 -19.07 5.83
CA SER A 99 0.89 -18.04 6.81
C SER A 99 -0.30 -17.51 7.61
N GLU A 100 -0.16 -17.52 8.94
CA GLU A 100 -1.06 -16.80 9.84
C GLU A 100 -0.94 -15.27 9.73
N ASN A 101 0.09 -14.75 9.04
CA ASN A 101 0.31 -13.33 8.75
C ASN A 101 -0.06 -13.00 7.29
N LEU A 102 -1.14 -13.60 6.78
CA LEU A 102 -1.54 -13.43 5.38
C LEU A 102 -1.89 -11.97 5.06
N ASP A 103 -2.55 -11.25 5.97
CA ASP A 103 -2.87 -9.83 5.84
C ASP A 103 -1.60 -8.98 5.62
N LEU A 104 -0.58 -9.18 6.43
CA LEU A 104 0.69 -8.47 6.30
C LEU A 104 1.39 -8.83 4.98
N LEU A 105 1.39 -10.11 4.59
CA LEU A 105 1.97 -10.53 3.31
C LEU A 105 1.27 -9.88 2.12
N LEU A 106 -0.06 -9.83 2.10
CA LEU A 106 -0.82 -9.18 1.04
C LEU A 106 -0.55 -7.67 0.98
N SER A 107 -0.45 -7.03 2.15
CA SER A 107 -0.05 -5.62 2.26
C SER A 107 1.36 -5.40 1.69
N ASN A 108 2.35 -6.21 2.10
CA ASN A 108 3.71 -6.14 1.58
C ASN A 108 3.78 -6.35 0.06
N LEU A 109 3.03 -7.32 -0.47
CA LEU A 109 2.96 -7.60 -1.91
C LEU A 109 2.39 -6.41 -2.69
N SER A 110 1.50 -5.61 -2.10
CA SER A 110 0.94 -4.42 -2.76
C SER A 110 1.95 -3.30 -2.99
N ASN A 111 3.12 -3.34 -2.33
CA ASN A 111 4.20 -2.36 -2.51
C ASN A 111 5.06 -2.62 -3.76
N PHE A 112 4.90 -3.77 -4.42
CA PHE A 112 5.68 -4.12 -5.60
C PHE A 112 5.01 -3.65 -6.89
N ASN A 113 5.81 -3.33 -7.91
CA ASN A 113 5.27 -2.99 -9.22
C ASN A 113 4.67 -4.23 -9.87
N ARG A 114 3.54 -4.07 -10.57
CA ARG A 114 2.89 -5.15 -11.32
C ARG A 114 3.85 -5.94 -12.22
N ARG A 115 4.83 -5.28 -12.84
CA ARG A 115 5.83 -5.89 -13.75
C ARG A 115 6.84 -6.81 -13.05
N ASP A 116 6.88 -6.77 -11.72
CA ASP A 116 7.72 -7.64 -10.91
C ASP A 116 7.03 -8.99 -10.64
N PHE A 117 5.72 -9.10 -10.84
CA PHE A 117 4.99 -10.37 -10.75
C PHE A 117 5.18 -11.19 -12.03
N ASN A 118 5.86 -12.33 -11.93
CA ASN A 118 5.99 -13.29 -13.03
C ASN A 118 4.82 -14.28 -13.06
N SER A 119 4.75 -15.12 -14.10
CA SER A 119 3.66 -16.10 -14.26
C SER A 119 3.50 -17.03 -13.06
N SER A 120 4.60 -17.55 -12.49
CA SER A 120 4.55 -18.44 -11.32
C SER A 120 3.95 -17.76 -10.09
N SER A 121 4.28 -16.48 -9.86
CA SER A 121 3.67 -15.70 -8.79
C SER A 121 2.19 -15.45 -9.03
N ILE A 122 1.80 -15.16 -10.28
CA ILE A 122 0.40 -14.99 -10.67
C ILE A 122 -0.40 -16.28 -10.46
N ASP A 123 0.11 -17.43 -10.89
CA ASP A 123 -0.51 -18.75 -10.69
C ASP A 123 -0.74 -19.05 -9.20
N THR A 124 0.21 -18.66 -8.36
CA THR A 124 0.09 -18.80 -6.90
C THR A 124 -1.04 -17.95 -6.34
N LEU A 125 -1.18 -16.69 -6.79
CA LEU A 125 -2.28 -15.81 -6.39
C LEU A 125 -3.64 -16.28 -6.91
N ILE A 126 -3.70 -16.84 -8.13
CA ILE A 126 -4.89 -17.48 -8.69
C ILE A 126 -5.35 -18.64 -7.81
N SER A 127 -4.42 -19.55 -7.48
CA SER A 127 -4.70 -20.68 -6.58
C SER A 127 -5.15 -20.21 -5.20
N LEU A 128 -4.49 -19.17 -4.67
CA LEU A 128 -4.83 -18.59 -3.38
C LEU A 128 -6.25 -18.00 -3.38
N LEU A 129 -6.64 -17.18 -4.38
CA LEU A 129 -7.99 -16.59 -4.42
C LEU A 129 -9.08 -17.67 -4.46
N ARG A 130 -8.89 -18.72 -5.27
CA ARG A 130 -9.87 -19.80 -5.43
C ARG A 130 -10.05 -20.65 -4.17
N ARG A 131 -9.03 -20.75 -3.33
CA ARG A 131 -9.12 -21.38 -2.00
C ARG A 131 -9.92 -20.54 -0.99
N LYS A 132 -10.21 -19.27 -1.29
CA LYS A 132 -10.97 -18.33 -0.44
C LYS A 132 -10.40 -18.21 0.98
N PRO A 133 -9.13 -17.79 1.14
CA PRO A 133 -8.49 -17.66 2.45
C PRO A 133 -9.14 -16.55 3.28
N PRO A 134 -8.75 -16.41 4.56
CA PRO A 134 -8.93 -15.16 5.30
C PRO A 134 -8.40 -13.96 4.51
N TYR A 135 -8.91 -12.76 4.79
CA TYR A 135 -8.50 -11.51 4.11
C TYR A 135 -8.73 -11.52 2.59
N LEU A 136 -9.74 -12.28 2.12
CA LEU A 136 -10.12 -12.36 0.71
C LEU A 136 -10.43 -11.00 0.09
N ASP A 137 -10.87 -10.02 0.88
CA ASP A 137 -11.08 -8.64 0.46
C ASP A 137 -9.77 -7.95 0.03
N GLN A 138 -8.68 -8.12 0.80
CA GLN A 138 -7.37 -7.58 0.44
C GLN A 138 -6.80 -8.30 -0.78
N LEU A 139 -6.93 -9.62 -0.83
CA LEU A 139 -6.47 -10.41 -1.97
C LEU A 139 -7.22 -10.04 -3.26
N ALA A 140 -8.53 -9.83 -3.20
CA ALA A 140 -9.32 -9.37 -4.35
C ALA A 140 -8.80 -8.02 -4.87
N ARG A 141 -8.45 -7.08 -3.99
CA ARG A 141 -7.85 -5.80 -4.37
C ARG A 141 -6.45 -5.97 -4.96
N LEU A 142 -5.61 -6.84 -4.41
CA LEU A 142 -4.31 -7.12 -5.02
C LEU A 142 -4.47 -7.69 -6.43
N VAL A 143 -5.40 -8.63 -6.62
CA VAL A 143 -5.77 -9.19 -7.94
C VAL A 143 -6.20 -8.09 -8.92
N GLY A 144 -7.05 -7.16 -8.47
CA GLY A 144 -7.48 -6.01 -9.28
C GLY A 144 -6.31 -5.08 -9.64
N THR A 145 -5.39 -4.83 -8.71
CA THR A 145 -4.16 -4.05 -8.95
C THR A 145 -3.28 -4.68 -10.01
N LEU A 146 -3.14 -6.00 -9.96
CA LEU A 146 -2.31 -6.77 -10.88
C LEU A 146 -2.99 -7.04 -12.23
N GLN A 147 -4.27 -6.71 -12.38
CA GLN A 147 -5.06 -6.96 -13.59
C GLN A 147 -5.03 -8.44 -14.04
N ILE A 148 -5.19 -9.37 -13.10
CA ILE A 148 -5.21 -10.82 -13.37
C ILE A 148 -6.56 -11.20 -14.01
N ASN A 149 -6.65 -11.10 -15.33
CA ASN A 149 -7.90 -11.24 -16.09
C ASN A 149 -8.56 -12.62 -15.92
N GLU A 150 -7.78 -13.66 -15.65
CA GLU A 150 -8.20 -15.04 -15.41
C GLU A 150 -9.15 -15.17 -14.21
N LEU A 151 -9.15 -14.18 -13.30
CA LEU A 151 -9.98 -14.16 -12.09
C LEU A 151 -11.20 -13.25 -12.20
N LYS A 152 -11.50 -12.66 -13.37
CA LYS A 152 -12.67 -11.77 -13.52
C LYS A 152 -13.98 -12.45 -13.15
N GLU A 153 -14.22 -13.69 -13.59
CA GLU A 153 -15.46 -14.41 -13.23
C GLU A 153 -15.51 -14.81 -11.75
N ASP A 154 -14.36 -15.18 -11.18
CA ASP A 154 -14.23 -15.44 -9.75
C ASP A 154 -14.60 -14.18 -8.94
N LEU A 155 -14.11 -13.01 -9.35
CA LEU A 155 -14.45 -11.73 -8.73
C LEU A 155 -15.93 -11.33 -8.94
N ARG A 156 -16.53 -11.60 -10.10
CA ARG A 156 -17.98 -11.37 -10.32
C ARG A 156 -18.83 -12.23 -9.41
N THR A 157 -18.44 -13.48 -9.23
CA THR A 157 -19.08 -14.37 -8.25
C THR A 157 -18.94 -13.82 -6.83
N LEU A 158 -17.76 -13.29 -6.48
CA LEU A 158 -17.52 -12.70 -5.16
C LEU A 158 -18.28 -11.40 -4.93
N SER A 159 -18.48 -10.56 -5.95
CA SER A 159 -19.23 -9.30 -5.85
C SER A 159 -20.75 -9.51 -5.83
N GLY A 160 -21.21 -10.66 -6.31
CA GLY A 160 -22.60 -11.07 -6.36
C GLY A 160 -23.30 -11.25 -5.00
N PRO A 161 -24.62 -11.46 -5.00
CA PRO A 161 -25.42 -11.61 -3.78
C PRO A 161 -25.17 -12.92 -3.00
N SER A 162 -24.56 -13.92 -3.63
CA SER A 162 -24.22 -15.21 -3.00
C SER A 162 -23.15 -15.10 -1.92
N THR A 163 -22.28 -14.09 -2.01
CA THR A 163 -21.26 -13.82 -1.00
C THR A 163 -21.91 -13.12 0.19
N LYS A 164 -21.85 -13.71 1.39
CA LYS A 164 -22.51 -13.13 2.58
C LYS A 164 -21.77 -11.91 3.14
N ASN A 165 -20.44 -11.91 3.05
CA ASN A 165 -19.59 -10.87 3.61
C ASN A 165 -19.60 -9.63 2.70
N GLN A 166 -20.16 -8.52 3.18
CA GLN A 166 -20.29 -7.28 2.40
C GLN A 166 -18.94 -6.65 2.04
N ARG A 167 -17.94 -6.74 2.93
CA ARG A 167 -16.59 -6.21 2.69
C ARG A 167 -15.88 -6.94 1.55
N ILE A 168 -16.05 -8.26 1.47
CA ILE A 168 -15.54 -9.08 0.35
C ILE A 168 -16.26 -8.71 -0.95
N ARG A 169 -17.60 -8.62 -0.92
CA ARG A 169 -18.39 -8.22 -2.11
C ARG A 169 -17.96 -6.88 -2.67
N TRP A 170 -17.82 -5.91 -1.78
CA TRP A 170 -17.42 -4.55 -2.14
C TRP A 170 -16.01 -4.53 -2.72
N SER A 171 -15.05 -5.20 -2.06
CA SER A 171 -13.67 -5.26 -2.55
C SER A 171 -13.55 -5.97 -3.90
N ALA A 172 -14.34 -7.01 -4.15
CA ALA A 172 -14.40 -7.67 -5.46
C ALA A 172 -15.02 -6.77 -6.54
N LEU A 173 -16.07 -6.02 -6.21
CA LEU A 173 -16.68 -5.04 -7.11
C LEU A 173 -15.69 -3.92 -7.49
N VAL A 174 -14.98 -3.38 -6.50
CA VAL A 174 -13.97 -2.34 -6.67
C VAL A 174 -12.77 -2.85 -7.48
N ALA A 175 -12.32 -4.09 -7.25
CA ALA A 175 -11.29 -4.74 -8.04
C ALA A 175 -11.69 -4.92 -9.52
N LEU A 176 -12.92 -5.36 -9.80
CA LEU A 176 -13.46 -5.45 -11.15
C LEU A 176 -13.50 -4.09 -11.85
N ALA A 177 -13.98 -3.05 -11.16
CA ALA A 177 -13.99 -1.69 -11.67
C ALA A 177 -12.57 -1.21 -12.01
N ARG A 178 -11.57 -1.52 -11.16
CA ARG A 178 -10.16 -1.24 -11.47
C ARG A 178 -9.69 -1.94 -12.75
N MET A 179 -10.15 -3.16 -13.00
CA MET A 179 -9.81 -3.94 -14.19
C MET A 179 -10.62 -3.56 -15.45
N GLY A 180 -11.32 -2.42 -15.42
CA GLY A 180 -12.11 -1.90 -16.54
C GLY A 180 -13.41 -2.66 -16.81
N ASP A 181 -13.99 -3.32 -15.80
CA ASP A 181 -15.34 -3.89 -15.92
C ASP A 181 -16.39 -2.76 -15.77
N ASP A 182 -17.00 -2.37 -16.89
CA ASP A 182 -17.95 -1.25 -16.94
C ASP A 182 -19.18 -1.47 -16.05
N GLU A 183 -19.71 -2.70 -15.99
CA GLU A 183 -20.88 -2.99 -15.17
C GLU A 183 -20.56 -2.84 -13.68
N ALA A 184 -19.40 -3.34 -13.26
CA ALA A 184 -18.90 -3.18 -11.90
C ALA A 184 -18.70 -1.70 -11.55
N LEU A 185 -18.08 -0.92 -12.45
CA LEU A 185 -17.89 0.51 -12.29
C LEU A 185 -19.23 1.25 -12.15
N GLN A 186 -20.21 1.00 -13.03
CA GLN A 186 -21.53 1.64 -12.92
C GLN A 186 -22.28 1.22 -11.66
N SER A 187 -22.18 -0.05 -11.25
CA SER A 187 -22.77 -0.53 -10.00
C SER A 187 -22.16 0.15 -8.78
N MET A 188 -20.83 0.29 -8.74
CA MET A 188 -20.11 1.02 -7.70
C MET A 188 -20.53 2.49 -7.66
N MET A 189 -20.46 3.20 -8.79
CA MET A 189 -20.78 4.63 -8.86
C MET A 189 -22.22 4.95 -8.46
N ARG A 190 -23.20 4.13 -8.87
CA ARG A 190 -24.61 4.29 -8.44
C ARG A 190 -24.80 4.21 -6.94
N ARG A 191 -23.97 3.43 -6.23
CA ARG A 191 -24.03 3.33 -4.76
C ARG A 191 -23.38 4.54 -4.13
N VAL A 192 -22.17 4.89 -4.58
CA VAL A 192 -21.41 6.03 -4.06
C VAL A 192 -22.17 7.34 -4.19
N GLN A 193 -22.75 7.62 -5.36
CA GLN A 193 -23.50 8.86 -5.64
C GLN A 193 -24.77 9.04 -4.80
N ARG A 194 -25.22 8.00 -4.09
CA ARG A 194 -26.39 8.06 -3.19
C ARG A 194 -25.99 8.34 -1.74
N LEU A 195 -24.71 8.25 -1.42
CA LEU A 195 -24.21 8.47 -0.07
C LEU A 195 -24.00 9.97 0.14
N PRO A 196 -24.42 10.53 1.29
CA PRO A 196 -24.09 11.91 1.62
C PRO A 196 -22.59 12.03 1.87
N VAL A 197 -21.93 13.02 1.27
CA VAL A 197 -20.50 13.27 1.51
C VAL A 197 -20.30 13.81 2.93
N ASN A 198 -19.51 13.08 3.73
CA ASN A 198 -19.11 13.40 5.10
C ASN A 198 -17.78 12.68 5.41
N ASP A 199 -17.29 12.79 6.65
CA ASP A 199 -16.03 12.12 7.06
C ASP A 199 -16.03 10.61 6.76
N ASP A 200 -17.08 9.88 7.13
CA ASP A 200 -17.16 8.43 6.91
C ASP A 200 -16.98 8.07 5.43
N ILE A 201 -17.67 8.77 4.53
CA ILE A 201 -17.56 8.52 3.09
C ILE A 201 -16.17 8.88 2.56
N VAL A 202 -15.59 9.97 3.07
CA VAL A 202 -14.25 10.41 2.67
C VAL A 202 -13.19 9.42 3.12
N TYR A 203 -13.27 8.85 4.33
CA TYR A 203 -12.25 7.92 4.81
C TYR A 203 -12.47 6.47 4.34
N GLU A 204 -13.71 6.02 4.18
CA GLU A 204 -14.00 4.61 3.90
C GLU A 204 -14.32 4.31 2.43
N VAL A 205 -14.81 5.29 1.66
CA VAL A 205 -15.33 5.05 0.30
C VAL A 205 -14.50 5.76 -0.77
N PHE A 206 -14.06 7.01 -0.53
CA PHE A 206 -13.30 7.75 -1.54
C PHE A 206 -11.94 7.12 -1.89
N PRO A 207 -11.20 6.49 -0.96
CA PRO A 207 -9.99 5.75 -1.31
C PRO A 207 -10.26 4.63 -2.31
N ASP A 208 -11.45 4.05 -2.32
CA ASP A 208 -11.82 3.01 -3.27
C ASP A 208 -12.03 3.56 -4.68
N LEU A 209 -12.56 4.77 -4.80
CA LEU A 209 -12.65 5.48 -6.09
C LEU A 209 -11.25 5.73 -6.66
N VAL A 210 -10.34 6.22 -5.83
CA VAL A 210 -8.93 6.45 -6.19
C VAL A 210 -8.25 5.16 -6.59
N TYR A 211 -8.48 4.09 -5.83
CA TYR A 211 -7.97 2.76 -6.13
C TYR A 211 -8.40 2.28 -7.51
N THR A 212 -9.61 2.58 -7.99
CA THR A 212 -10.06 2.08 -9.30
C THR A 212 -9.24 2.60 -10.49
N ARG A 213 -8.60 3.77 -10.37
CA ARG A 213 -7.95 4.48 -11.49
C ARG A 213 -8.89 4.71 -12.70
N GLN A 214 -10.20 4.63 -12.49
CA GLN A 214 -11.19 4.86 -13.53
C GLN A 214 -11.54 6.34 -13.61
N ARG A 215 -11.52 6.89 -14.83
CA ARG A 215 -11.79 8.29 -15.10
C ARG A 215 -13.11 8.77 -14.48
N GLN A 216 -14.18 7.98 -14.59
CA GLN A 216 -15.47 8.30 -14.02
C GLN A 216 -15.44 8.47 -12.48
N ALA A 217 -14.67 7.62 -11.79
CA ALA A 217 -14.53 7.67 -10.34
C ALA A 217 -13.71 8.89 -9.90
N ILE A 218 -12.63 9.20 -10.62
CA ILE A 218 -11.79 10.39 -10.37
C ILE A 218 -12.52 11.69 -10.70
N ASP A 219 -13.28 11.74 -11.79
CA ASP A 219 -14.07 12.92 -12.16
C ASP A 219 -15.12 13.25 -11.09
N TYR A 220 -15.72 12.22 -10.46
CA TYR A 220 -16.61 12.43 -9.32
C TYR A 220 -15.89 13.08 -8.13
N LEU A 221 -14.69 12.60 -7.79
CA LEU A 221 -13.86 13.22 -6.75
C LEU A 221 -13.50 14.68 -7.10
N ILE A 222 -13.22 14.99 -8.37
CA ILE A 222 -12.93 16.36 -8.81
C ILE A 222 -14.15 17.28 -8.69
N VAL A 223 -15.36 16.75 -8.86
CA VAL A 223 -16.60 17.50 -8.56
C VAL A 223 -16.68 17.81 -7.07
N GLU A 224 -16.49 16.81 -6.20
CA GLU A 224 -16.54 17.00 -4.75
C GLU A 224 -15.40 17.91 -4.23
N LEU A 225 -14.22 17.87 -4.86
CA LEU A 225 -13.09 18.74 -4.59
C LEU A 225 -13.44 20.23 -4.77
N LYS A 226 -14.41 20.55 -5.64
CA LYS A 226 -14.88 21.93 -5.88
C LYS A 226 -15.92 22.40 -4.87
N SER A 227 -16.42 21.52 -4.00
CA SER A 227 -17.39 21.89 -2.97
C SER A 227 -16.73 22.64 -1.81
N ASP A 228 -17.37 23.70 -1.35
CA ASP A 228 -16.99 24.47 -0.15
C ASP A 228 -17.83 24.10 1.08
N GLU A 229 -18.70 23.09 0.96
CA GLU A 229 -19.52 22.63 2.07
C GLU A 229 -18.65 22.01 3.18
N LYS A 230 -18.86 22.47 4.41
CA LYS A 230 -18.10 22.02 5.59
C LYS A 230 -18.73 20.77 6.21
N LYS A 231 -18.64 19.65 5.49
CA LYS A 231 -19.23 18.36 5.89
C LYS A 231 -18.24 17.36 6.50
N CYS A 232 -16.98 17.77 6.64
CA CYS A 232 -15.92 16.97 7.27
C CYS A 232 -15.38 17.68 8.52
N THR A 233 -14.56 17.00 9.31
CA THR A 233 -13.91 17.56 10.51
C THR A 233 -12.38 17.64 10.35
N THR A 234 -11.76 18.50 11.16
CA THR A 234 -10.30 18.56 11.30
C THR A 234 -9.73 17.23 11.80
N ALA A 235 -8.47 16.97 11.48
CA ALA A 235 -7.77 15.76 11.94
C ALA A 235 -7.42 15.77 13.44
N ASP A 236 -7.57 16.92 14.09
CA ASP A 236 -7.27 17.09 15.51
C ASP A 236 -8.43 16.56 16.36
N ALA A 237 -8.19 15.45 17.06
CA ALA A 237 -9.19 14.80 17.90
C ALA A 237 -9.59 15.66 19.12
N GLU A 238 -8.77 16.64 19.50
CA GLU A 238 -9.06 17.54 20.62
C GLU A 238 -9.85 18.79 20.15
N ASP A 239 -9.87 19.08 18.85
CA ASP A 239 -10.56 20.24 18.26
C ASP A 239 -11.20 19.88 16.92
N GLU A 240 -12.34 19.19 16.98
CA GLU A 240 -13.16 18.83 15.81
C GLU A 240 -13.94 20.04 15.29
N THR A 241 -13.35 20.77 14.33
CA THR A 241 -14.01 21.89 13.66
C THR A 241 -14.47 21.50 12.26
N PRO A 242 -15.67 21.96 11.83
CA PRO A 242 -16.15 21.70 10.48
C PRO A 242 -15.25 22.32 9.40
N VAL A 243 -14.81 21.50 8.46
CA VAL A 243 -13.97 21.85 7.30
C VAL A 243 -14.53 21.25 6.01
N THR A 244 -14.05 21.75 4.87
CA THR A 244 -14.38 21.14 3.58
C THR A 244 -13.70 19.78 3.42
N CYS A 245 -14.46 18.79 2.95
CA CYS A 245 -13.94 17.48 2.57
C CYS A 245 -12.93 17.55 1.41
N ALA A 246 -12.91 18.66 0.68
CA ALA A 246 -12.00 18.91 -0.42
C ALA A 246 -10.52 18.81 -0.04
N TYR A 247 -10.14 19.09 1.22
CA TYR A 247 -8.75 18.93 1.66
C TYR A 247 -8.28 17.47 1.59
N ARG A 248 -9.13 16.53 1.98
CA ARG A 248 -8.79 15.11 1.92
C ARG A 248 -8.77 14.60 0.50
N ILE A 249 -9.74 15.03 -0.32
CA ILE A 249 -9.76 14.68 -1.74
C ILE A 249 -8.49 15.20 -2.44
N MET A 250 -8.05 16.41 -2.10
CA MET A 250 -6.82 17.01 -2.63
C MET A 250 -5.59 16.13 -2.35
N GLU A 251 -5.46 15.58 -1.14
CA GLU A 251 -4.38 14.67 -0.76
C GLU A 251 -4.47 13.34 -1.51
N MET A 252 -5.67 12.75 -1.53
CA MET A 252 -5.94 11.46 -2.18
C MET A 252 -5.65 11.45 -3.68
N LEU A 253 -5.87 12.58 -4.37
CA LEU A 253 -5.61 12.70 -5.80
C LEU A 253 -4.13 12.87 -6.13
N ALA A 254 -3.32 13.41 -5.20
CA ALA A 254 -1.93 13.74 -5.46
C ALA A 254 -1.07 12.56 -5.98
N PRO A 255 -1.12 11.34 -5.41
CA PRO A 255 -0.30 10.23 -5.89
C PRO A 255 -0.84 9.55 -7.16
N VAL A 256 -2.01 9.96 -7.68
CA VAL A 256 -2.70 9.24 -8.76
C VAL A 256 -2.87 10.03 -10.05
N ILE A 257 -2.60 11.34 -10.04
CA ILE A 257 -2.72 12.20 -11.21
C ILE A 257 -1.32 12.59 -11.70
N ASP A 258 -1.07 12.40 -12.99
CA ASP A 258 0.17 12.83 -13.63
C ASP A 258 0.30 14.36 -13.60
N LYS A 259 1.49 14.86 -13.27
CA LYS A 259 1.81 16.29 -13.16
C LYS A 259 0.89 17.08 -12.22
N TYR A 260 0.43 16.44 -11.14
CA TYR A 260 -0.34 17.10 -10.09
C TYR A 260 0.42 18.33 -9.54
N PRO A 261 -0.27 19.46 -9.26
CA PRO A 261 0.41 20.75 -9.00
C PRO A 261 1.05 20.85 -7.61
N LEU A 262 0.80 19.90 -6.70
CA LEU A 262 1.32 19.90 -5.35
C LEU A 262 2.34 18.77 -5.16
N GLN A 263 3.37 19.04 -4.36
CA GLN A 263 4.35 18.04 -3.97
C GLN A 263 3.87 17.28 -2.74
N VAL A 264 4.12 15.98 -2.72
CA VAL A 264 3.96 15.13 -1.54
C VAL A 264 5.31 14.86 -0.88
N ASP A 265 5.30 14.54 0.41
CA ASP A 265 6.47 14.05 1.13
C ASP A 265 6.59 12.53 1.09
N ALA A 266 7.48 11.99 1.93
CA ALA A 266 7.73 10.55 1.99
C ALA A 266 6.58 9.76 2.64
N SER A 267 5.72 10.40 3.46
CA SER A 267 4.49 9.79 3.97
C SER A 267 3.34 9.88 2.97
N GLY A 268 3.48 10.71 1.93
CA GLY A 268 2.45 10.95 0.92
C GLY A 268 1.58 12.16 1.23
N ASP A 269 1.92 12.92 2.27
CA ASP A 269 1.19 14.11 2.69
C ASP A 269 1.59 15.30 1.83
N ILE A 270 0.65 16.22 1.59
CA ILE A 270 0.92 17.43 0.82
C ILE A 270 1.85 18.35 1.61
N LYS A 271 2.97 18.72 0.99
CA LYS A 271 3.91 19.71 1.54
C LYS A 271 3.34 21.11 1.44
N THR A 272 2.53 21.52 2.40
CA THR A 272 1.99 22.88 2.45
C THR A 272 1.86 23.44 3.86
N LYS A 273 1.94 24.77 3.95
CA LYS A 273 1.61 25.54 5.17
C LYS A 273 0.26 26.25 5.07
N ASP A 274 -0.34 26.28 3.88
CA ASP A 274 -1.57 26.99 3.59
C ASP A 274 -2.47 26.10 2.72
N TYR A 275 -3.31 25.32 3.40
CA TYR A 275 -4.24 24.40 2.77
C TYR A 275 -5.27 25.11 1.88
N ASN A 276 -5.76 26.29 2.28
CA ASN A 276 -6.70 27.07 1.48
C ASN A 276 -6.09 27.45 0.12
N LYS A 277 -4.88 28.01 0.14
CA LYS A 277 -4.17 28.38 -1.09
C LYS A 277 -3.85 27.17 -1.96
N SER A 278 -3.48 26.05 -1.34
CA SER A 278 -3.17 24.80 -2.04
C SER A 278 -4.41 24.23 -2.74
N LEU A 279 -5.55 24.22 -2.04
CA LEU A 279 -6.82 23.76 -2.59
C LEU A 279 -7.26 24.62 -3.79
N ASN A 280 -7.17 25.94 -3.69
CA ASN A 280 -7.47 26.82 -4.80
C ASN A 280 -6.55 26.58 -6.01
N SER A 281 -5.26 26.37 -5.76
CA SER A 281 -4.29 26.07 -6.83
C SER A 281 -4.64 24.77 -7.56
N VAL A 282 -5.06 23.73 -6.82
CA VAL A 282 -5.49 22.44 -7.40
C VAL A 282 -6.79 22.60 -8.19
N ARG A 283 -7.78 23.31 -7.65
CA ARG A 283 -9.05 23.57 -8.35
C ARG A 283 -8.82 24.30 -9.68
N GLU A 284 -7.98 25.34 -9.67
CA GLU A 284 -7.59 26.06 -10.87
C GLU A 284 -6.83 25.17 -11.87
N TRP A 285 -5.98 24.28 -11.38
CA TRP A 285 -5.25 23.34 -12.23
C TRP A 285 -6.21 22.38 -12.94
N PHE A 286 -7.19 21.79 -12.25
CA PHE A 286 -8.19 20.91 -12.89
C PHE A 286 -9.13 21.67 -13.83
N ALA A 287 -9.37 22.96 -13.60
CA ALA A 287 -10.12 23.78 -14.54
C ALA A 287 -9.37 23.96 -15.88
N LYS A 288 -8.04 24.01 -15.84
CA LYS A 288 -7.16 24.18 -17.01
C LYS A 288 -6.77 22.86 -17.69
N ASN A 289 -6.72 21.75 -16.94
CA ASN A 289 -6.25 20.45 -17.39
C ASN A 289 -7.38 19.41 -17.35
N GLN A 290 -8.41 19.62 -18.18
CA GLN A 290 -9.55 18.69 -18.24
C GLN A 290 -9.17 17.32 -18.82
N ASP A 291 -8.07 17.23 -19.55
CA ASP A 291 -7.48 16.04 -20.14
C ASP A 291 -6.40 15.40 -19.26
N TYR A 292 -6.44 15.65 -17.95
CA TYR A 292 -5.50 15.07 -16.99
C TYR A 292 -5.36 13.55 -17.16
N LYS A 293 -4.15 13.06 -16.91
CA LYS A 293 -3.81 11.64 -17.02
C LYS A 293 -3.77 11.01 -15.64
N ILE A 294 -4.37 9.82 -15.51
CA ILE A 294 -4.32 9.01 -14.30
C ILE A 294 -3.09 8.10 -14.38
N LEU A 295 -2.34 8.01 -13.30
CA LEU A 295 -1.21 7.09 -13.15
C LEU A 295 -1.73 5.67 -12.86
N GLU A 296 -1.18 4.69 -13.57
CA GLU A 296 -1.51 3.25 -13.43
C GLU A 296 -0.76 2.59 -12.27
#